data_AF-A0A7K0G5I2-F1
#
_entry.id   AF-A0A7K0G5I2-F1
#
_cell.length_a   1.000
_cell.length_b   1.000
_cell.length_c   1.000
_cell.angle_alpha   90.00
_cell.angle_beta   90.00
_cell.angle_gamma   90.00
#
_symmetry.space_group_name_H-M   'P 1'
#
loop_
_entity.id
_entity.type
_entity.pdbx_description
1 polymer ?
#
loop_
_entity_poly.entity_id
_entity_poly.type
_entity_poly.pdbx_seq_one_letter_code
_entity_poly.pdbx_strand_id
1 'polypeptide(L)'
;MSEELLEIEENEVAPTSLDEVVGEYPEIARKYKAGEELTDEELDTVADVALSVIRNILKHFDAEDSPIDEYEGDDGELILDVTAPNLAVLIGRHGRTLESLQTMFSLIVSRRLGFRYPVVVDIEGYKSRRNDKVTSMAHSAAARAVRQHGSVALPPMSAYERRLVHIALRDNAAVETHSEGVDPERRVVVTAL
;
A
#
# COMPACT_ATOMS: atom_id res chain seq x y z
N MET A 1 57.23 9.90 24.56
CA MET A 1 56.21 9.16 23.81
C MET A 1 54.94 9.96 23.95
N SER A 2 54.73 10.82 22.97
CA SER A 2 53.69 11.84 22.88
C SER A 2 52.30 11.22 22.73
N GLU A 3 51.36 11.61 23.60
CA GLU A 3 49.92 11.42 23.37
C GLU A 3 49.43 12.57 22.50
N GLU A 4 49.01 12.25 21.28
CA GLU A 4 48.44 13.17 20.31
C GLU A 4 46.91 13.16 20.50
N LEU A 5 46.37 14.23 21.09
CA LEU A 5 44.93 14.46 21.18
C LEU A 5 44.40 14.77 19.76
N LEU A 6 43.55 13.89 19.24
CA LEU A 6 42.73 14.15 18.06
C LEU A 6 41.52 14.98 18.47
N GLU A 7 41.52 16.27 18.13
CA GLU A 7 40.34 17.11 18.15
C GLU A 7 39.34 16.58 17.10
N ILE A 8 38.17 16.15 17.56
CA ILE A 8 37.04 15.82 16.69
C ILE A 8 36.33 17.15 16.43
N GLU A 9 36.47 17.69 15.22
CA GLU A 9 35.64 18.81 14.77
C GLU A 9 34.18 18.35 14.75
N GLU A 10 33.36 18.92 15.64
CA GLU A 10 31.90 18.85 15.57
C GLU A 10 31.46 19.57 14.29
N ASN A 11 31.25 18.80 13.22
CA ASN A 11 30.67 19.32 12.00
C ASN A 11 29.19 19.62 12.28
N GLU A 12 28.88 20.88 12.56
CA GLU A 12 27.52 21.42 12.64
C GLU A 12 26.76 21.07 11.37
N VAL A 13 25.84 20.11 11.47
CA VAL A 13 24.87 19.84 10.41
C VAL A 13 23.90 21.02 10.40
N ALA A 14 24.16 22.00 9.55
CA ALA A 14 23.27 23.11 9.30
C ALA A 14 21.85 22.59 8.99
N PRO A 15 20.78 23.22 9.52
CA PRO A 15 19.43 22.80 9.22
C PRO A 15 19.14 23.11 7.75
N THR A 16 19.06 22.06 6.92
CA THR A 16 18.62 22.17 5.53
C THR A 16 17.23 22.77 5.50
N SER A 17 17.12 23.98 4.94
CA SER A 17 15.88 24.73 4.75
C SER A 17 14.84 23.91 3.98
N LEU A 18 13.57 24.05 4.39
CA LEU A 18 12.38 23.38 3.86
C LEU A 18 12.05 23.65 2.36
N ASP A 19 12.93 24.31 1.61
CA ASP A 19 12.68 24.83 0.26
C ASP A 19 13.53 24.18 -0.86
N GLU A 20 14.38 23.20 -0.58
CA GLU A 20 14.98 22.43 -1.67
C GLU A 20 13.96 21.41 -2.17
N VAL A 21 13.34 21.72 -3.32
CA VAL A 21 12.55 20.76 -4.09
C VAL A 21 13.53 19.73 -4.66
N VAL A 22 13.91 18.76 -3.84
CA VAL A 22 14.75 17.62 -4.23
C VAL A 22 13.86 16.68 -5.04
N GLY A 23 13.85 16.87 -6.36
CA GLY A 23 13.13 16.07 -7.33
C GLY A 23 13.53 16.46 -8.76
N GLU A 24 13.37 15.55 -9.70
CA GLU A 24 13.67 15.76 -11.11
C GLU A 24 12.69 16.77 -11.77
N TYR A 25 11.55 17.04 -11.11
CA TYR A 25 10.43 17.85 -11.63
C TYR A 25 9.99 18.98 -10.66
N PRO A 26 10.84 20.00 -10.43
CA PRO A 26 10.60 20.99 -9.39
C PRO A 26 9.37 21.89 -9.63
N GLU A 27 9.05 22.20 -10.89
CA GLU A 27 7.87 23.01 -11.24
C GLU A 27 6.55 22.27 -10.97
N ILE A 28 6.46 21.00 -11.39
CA ILE A 28 5.31 20.13 -11.12
C ILE A 28 5.10 19.99 -9.60
N ALA A 29 6.19 19.76 -8.87
CA ALA A 29 6.16 19.66 -7.41
C ALA A 29 5.67 20.92 -6.72
N ARG A 30 6.07 22.10 -7.22
CA ARG A 30 5.64 23.39 -6.67
C ARG A 30 4.14 23.61 -6.86
N LYS A 31 3.62 23.39 -8.07
CA LYS A 31 2.19 23.50 -8.37
C LYS A 31 1.35 22.57 -7.51
N TYR A 32 1.72 21.29 -7.46
CA TYR A 32 1.00 20.32 -6.65
C TYR A 32 0.99 20.69 -5.16
N LYS A 33 2.14 21.14 -4.62
CA LYS A 33 2.24 21.61 -3.23
C LYS A 33 1.45 22.90 -2.96
N ALA A 34 1.24 23.73 -3.99
CA ALA A 34 0.39 24.92 -3.92
C ALA A 34 -1.11 24.60 -4.02
N GLY A 35 -1.47 23.33 -4.28
CA GLY A 35 -2.86 22.90 -4.48
C GLY A 35 -3.42 23.28 -5.85
N GLU A 36 -2.56 23.58 -6.82
CA GLU A 36 -2.94 23.82 -8.20
C GLU A 36 -3.21 22.49 -8.92
N GLU A 37 -4.21 22.46 -9.79
CA GLU A 37 -4.46 21.30 -10.65
C GLU A 37 -3.30 21.12 -11.64
N LEU A 38 -2.86 19.87 -11.79
CA LEU A 38 -1.85 19.49 -12.77
C LEU A 38 -2.49 19.42 -14.16
N THR A 39 -1.76 19.81 -15.19
CA THR A 39 -2.20 19.64 -16.57
C THR A 39 -2.08 18.18 -17.00
N ASP A 40 -2.77 17.79 -18.07
CA ASP A 40 -2.67 16.43 -18.66
C ASP A 40 -1.20 16.05 -18.94
N GLU A 41 -0.39 16.96 -19.50
CA GLU A 41 1.04 16.73 -19.76
C GLU A 41 1.86 16.51 -18.47
N GLU A 42 1.47 17.18 -17.37
CA GLU A 42 2.12 17.02 -16.06
C GLU A 42 1.70 15.70 -15.41
N LEU A 43 0.46 15.26 -15.59
CA LEU A 43 -0.04 13.95 -15.17
C LEU A 43 0.63 12.82 -15.95
N ASP A 44 0.79 12.96 -17.27
CA ASP A 44 1.54 12.03 -18.11
C ASP A 44 2.98 11.89 -17.61
N THR A 45 3.61 13.01 -17.22
CA THR A 45 4.96 12.98 -16.63
C THR A 45 4.99 12.20 -15.32
N VAL A 46 3.99 12.37 -14.45
CA VAL A 46 3.86 11.61 -13.20
C VAL A 46 3.70 10.12 -13.50
N ALA A 47 2.87 9.78 -14.49
CA ALA A 47 2.64 8.41 -14.93
C ALA A 47 3.91 7.78 -15.50
N ASP A 48 4.65 8.47 -16.36
CA ASP A 48 5.93 8.03 -16.92
C ASP A 48 6.97 7.73 -15.83
N VAL A 49 7.08 8.61 -14.84
CA VAL A 49 7.98 8.40 -13.70
C VAL A 49 7.57 7.14 -12.93
N ALA A 50 6.29 7.01 -12.61
CA ALA A 50 5.73 5.87 -11.90
C ALA A 50 5.94 4.56 -12.67
N LEU A 51 5.62 4.53 -13.96
CA LEU A 51 5.85 3.41 -14.88
C LEU A 51 7.33 3.02 -14.92
N SER A 52 8.23 3.99 -15.02
CA SER A 52 9.67 3.71 -15.02
C SER A 52 10.12 3.02 -13.74
N VAL A 53 9.58 3.42 -12.58
CA VAL A 53 9.95 2.85 -11.29
C VAL A 53 9.41 1.43 -11.17
N ILE A 54 8.14 1.19 -11.49
CA ILE A 54 7.57 -0.16 -11.38
C ILE A 54 8.22 -1.12 -12.39
N ARG A 55 8.50 -0.70 -13.63
CA ARG A 55 9.22 -1.53 -14.61
C ARG A 55 10.62 -1.92 -14.12
N ASN A 56 11.34 -0.99 -13.49
CA ASN A 56 12.64 -1.29 -12.89
C ASN A 56 12.54 -2.31 -11.75
N ILE A 57 11.47 -2.27 -10.95
CA ILE A 57 11.22 -3.29 -9.92
C ILE A 57 10.91 -4.63 -10.59
N LEU A 58 9.99 -4.67 -11.55
CA LEU A 58 9.57 -5.88 -12.25
C LEU A 58 10.71 -6.59 -12.99
N LYS A 59 11.69 -5.83 -13.49
CA LYS A 59 12.92 -6.37 -14.06
C LYS A 59 13.67 -7.32 -13.12
N HIS A 60 13.65 -7.07 -11.81
CA HIS A 60 14.29 -7.95 -10.83
C HIS A 60 13.50 -9.24 -10.56
N PHE A 61 12.33 -9.38 -11.16
CA PHE A 61 11.45 -10.55 -11.08
C PHE A 61 11.24 -11.21 -12.46
N ASP A 62 12.10 -10.89 -13.44
CA ASP A 62 11.99 -11.39 -14.82
C ASP A 62 10.63 -11.07 -15.46
N ALA A 63 10.04 -9.92 -15.09
CA ALA A 63 8.69 -9.51 -15.46
C ALA A 63 8.67 -8.10 -16.09
N GLU A 64 9.78 -7.64 -16.69
CA GLU A 64 9.87 -6.29 -17.26
C GLU A 64 8.90 -6.03 -18.43
N ASP A 65 8.56 -7.08 -19.19
CA ASP A 65 7.64 -7.02 -20.33
C ASP A 65 6.17 -7.24 -19.94
N SER A 66 5.86 -7.22 -18.65
CA SER A 66 4.47 -7.36 -18.17
C SER A 66 3.62 -6.19 -18.68
N PRO A 67 2.43 -6.47 -19.25
CA PRO A 67 1.45 -5.42 -19.51
C PRO A 67 1.13 -4.63 -18.23
N ILE A 68 1.13 -3.31 -18.36
CA ILE A 68 0.72 -2.36 -17.32
C ILE A 68 -0.30 -1.43 -17.95
N ASP A 69 -1.52 -1.49 -17.44
CA ASP A 69 -2.58 -0.54 -17.79
C ASP A 69 -2.60 0.56 -16.74
N GLU A 70 -2.74 1.81 -17.18
CA GLU A 70 -2.83 2.97 -16.30
C GLU A 70 -4.21 3.63 -16.44
N TYR A 71 -4.79 4.02 -15.30
CA TYR A 71 -6.06 4.72 -15.26
C TYR A 71 -6.21 5.49 -13.95
N GLU A 72 -7.13 6.46 -13.96
CA GLU A 72 -7.49 7.23 -12.76
C GLU A 72 -8.49 6.45 -11.89
N GLY A 73 -8.22 6.39 -10.59
CA GLY A 73 -9.09 5.81 -9.58
C GLY A 73 -10.15 6.79 -9.08
N ASP A 74 -11.07 6.28 -8.26
CA ASP A 74 -12.23 7.04 -7.79
C ASP A 74 -11.87 8.22 -6.86
N ASP A 75 -10.73 8.15 -6.17
CA ASP A 75 -10.23 9.19 -5.24
C ASP A 75 -9.13 10.06 -5.89
N GLY A 76 -9.00 10.03 -7.22
CA GLY A 76 -7.99 10.78 -7.98
C GLY A 76 -6.59 10.16 -7.92
N GLU A 77 -6.47 8.91 -7.49
CA GLU A 77 -5.21 8.17 -7.55
C GLU A 77 -4.89 7.70 -8.98
N LEU A 78 -3.60 7.66 -9.33
CA LEU A 78 -3.15 6.95 -10.51
C LEU A 78 -3.01 5.46 -10.17
N ILE A 79 -3.72 4.59 -10.88
CA ILE A 79 -3.64 3.14 -10.71
C ILE A 79 -2.82 2.55 -11.85
N LEU A 80 -1.80 1.76 -11.47
CA LEU A 80 -1.01 0.93 -12.36
C LEU A 80 -1.44 -0.52 -12.15
N ASP A 81 -2.21 -1.09 -13.08
CA ASP A 81 -2.64 -2.49 -13.04
C ASP A 81 -1.67 -3.35 -13.84
N VAL A 82 -0.91 -4.16 -13.12
CA VAL A 82 0.14 -5.01 -13.67
C VAL A 82 -0.42 -6.41 -13.89
N THR A 83 -0.40 -6.86 -15.14
CA THR A 83 -0.76 -8.24 -15.51
C THR A 83 0.49 -9.02 -15.89
N ALA A 84 0.81 -10.12 -15.20
CA ALA A 84 1.89 -11.00 -15.66
C ALA A 84 1.85 -12.44 -15.18
N PRO A 85 2.37 -13.38 -15.99
CA PRO A 85 2.14 -14.82 -15.82
C PRO A 85 2.75 -15.46 -14.56
N ASN A 86 3.49 -14.73 -13.70
CA ASN A 86 4.11 -15.29 -12.49
C ASN A 86 4.28 -14.27 -11.33
N LEU A 87 3.39 -13.28 -11.18
CA LEU A 87 3.55 -12.24 -10.13
C LEU A 87 2.96 -12.60 -8.75
N ALA A 88 2.59 -13.87 -8.52
CA ALA A 88 2.09 -14.32 -7.22
C ALA A 88 3.09 -14.04 -6.06
N VAL A 89 4.40 -14.01 -6.36
CA VAL A 89 5.45 -13.64 -5.41
C VAL A 89 5.36 -12.18 -4.95
N LEU A 90 4.98 -11.27 -5.85
CA LEU A 90 4.81 -9.85 -5.55
C LEU A 90 3.56 -9.59 -4.70
N ILE A 91 2.53 -10.44 -4.83
CA ILE A 91 1.38 -10.43 -3.94
C ILE A 91 1.79 -10.90 -2.54
N GLY A 92 2.45 -12.06 -2.47
CA GLY A 92 2.85 -12.68 -1.23
C GLY A 92 1.67 -13.14 -0.35
N ARG A 93 1.99 -13.58 0.87
CA ARG A 93 0.98 -14.14 1.79
C ARG A 93 0.03 -13.04 2.25
N HIS A 94 -1.26 -13.20 1.91
CA HIS A 94 -2.31 -12.24 2.26
C HIS A 94 -2.03 -10.80 1.77
N GLY A 95 -1.26 -10.63 0.69
CA GLY A 95 -1.00 -9.31 0.11
C GLY A 95 0.09 -8.50 0.81
N ARG A 96 0.74 -9.05 1.83
CA ARG A 96 1.77 -8.33 2.61
C ARG A 96 2.96 -7.87 1.76
N THR A 97 3.36 -8.67 0.77
CA THR A 97 4.45 -8.30 -0.13
C THR A 97 4.01 -7.15 -1.03
N LEU A 98 2.78 -7.19 -1.55
CA LEU A 98 2.24 -6.11 -2.38
C LEU A 98 2.12 -4.80 -1.60
N GLU A 99 1.69 -4.85 -0.34
CA GLU A 99 1.62 -3.67 0.54
C GLU A 99 3.02 -3.08 0.83
N SER A 100 4.00 -3.96 1.06
CA SER A 100 5.39 -3.53 1.26
C SER A 100 5.99 -2.93 -0.01
N LEU A 101 5.72 -3.56 -1.16
CA LEU A 101 6.12 -3.07 -2.48
C LEU A 101 5.48 -1.71 -2.77
N GLN A 102 4.18 -1.57 -2.55
CA GLN A 102 3.44 -0.32 -2.70
C GLN A 102 4.07 0.81 -1.87
N THR A 103 4.47 0.51 -0.64
CA THR A 103 5.09 1.49 0.26
C THR A 103 6.45 1.92 -0.28
N MET A 104 7.32 0.98 -0.64
CA MET A 104 8.64 1.30 -1.20
C MET A 104 8.52 2.04 -2.54
N PHE A 105 7.65 1.57 -3.41
CA PHE A 105 7.34 2.19 -4.69
C PHE A 105 6.90 3.65 -4.52
N SER A 106 5.94 3.91 -3.62
CA SER A 106 5.44 5.26 -3.34
C SER A 106 6.55 6.18 -2.83
N LEU A 107 7.46 5.69 -1.99
CA LEU A 107 8.62 6.46 -1.52
C LEU A 107 9.60 6.80 -2.64
N ILE A 108 9.89 5.85 -3.54
CA ILE A 108 10.80 6.07 -4.68
C ILE A 108 10.20 7.09 -5.66
N VAL A 109 8.93 6.92 -6.02
CA VAL A 109 8.20 7.86 -6.89
C VAL A 109 8.16 9.24 -6.26
N SER A 110 7.82 9.34 -4.97
CA SER A 110 7.76 10.63 -4.27
C SER A 110 9.12 11.34 -4.25
N ARG A 111 10.21 10.59 -4.09
CA ARG A 111 11.56 11.13 -4.12
C ARG A 111 11.98 11.63 -5.50
N ARG A 112 11.58 10.93 -6.57
CA ARG A 112 11.86 11.38 -7.95
C ARG A 112 11.05 12.61 -8.32
N LEU A 113 9.78 12.66 -7.94
CA LEU A 113 8.90 13.78 -8.23
C LEU A 113 9.18 15.01 -7.34
N GLY A 114 9.68 14.81 -6.12
CA GLY A 114 9.86 15.88 -5.12
C GLY A 114 8.58 16.22 -4.32
N PHE A 115 7.52 15.42 -4.51
CA PHE A 115 6.24 15.49 -3.81
C PHE A 115 5.56 14.12 -3.83
N ARG A 116 4.56 13.93 -2.95
CA ARG A 116 3.83 12.66 -2.85
C ARG A 116 2.55 12.73 -3.67
N TYR A 117 2.57 12.15 -4.87
CA TYR A 117 1.37 11.90 -5.66
C TYR A 117 0.75 10.53 -5.29
N PRO A 118 -0.59 10.40 -5.21
CA PRO A 118 -1.25 9.14 -4.92
C PRO A 118 -1.14 8.18 -6.12
N VAL A 119 -0.14 7.30 -6.11
CA VAL A 119 0.01 6.23 -7.11
C VAL A 119 -0.15 4.87 -6.44
N VAL A 120 -1.00 4.03 -7.02
CA VAL A 120 -1.35 2.70 -6.55
C VAL A 120 -0.93 1.64 -7.57
N VAL A 121 -0.29 0.58 -7.10
CA VAL A 121 0.00 -0.62 -7.88
C VAL A 121 -1.01 -1.69 -7.51
N ASP A 122 -1.74 -2.20 -8.50
CA ASP A 122 -2.52 -3.43 -8.39
C ASP A 122 -1.89 -4.52 -9.26
N ILE A 123 -2.01 -5.76 -8.81
CA ILE A 123 -1.44 -6.91 -9.51
C ILE A 123 -2.58 -7.86 -9.82
N GLU A 124 -2.88 -7.97 -11.11
CA GLU A 124 -3.96 -8.76 -11.66
C GLU A 124 -5.31 -8.48 -10.97
N GLY A 125 -5.61 -7.30 -10.42
CA GLY A 125 -6.84 -7.04 -9.66
C GLY A 125 -6.92 -7.70 -8.26
N TYR A 126 -5.79 -8.00 -7.63
CA TYR A 126 -5.71 -8.74 -6.36
C TYR A 126 -6.56 -8.11 -5.25
N LYS A 127 -6.55 -6.78 -5.12
CA LYS A 127 -7.25 -6.07 -4.03
C LYS A 127 -8.74 -6.37 -4.01
N SER A 128 -9.39 -6.29 -5.17
CA SER A 128 -10.82 -6.58 -5.32
C SER A 128 -11.14 -8.03 -4.95
N ARG A 129 -10.43 -9.00 -5.54
CA ARG A 129 -10.59 -10.43 -5.19
C ARG A 129 -10.35 -10.72 -3.72
N ARG A 130 -9.41 -10.02 -3.09
CA ARG A 130 -9.08 -10.20 -1.69
C ARG A 130 -10.22 -9.69 -0.80
N ASN A 131 -10.79 -8.54 -1.12
CA ASN A 131 -11.95 -7.98 -0.41
C ASN A 131 -13.14 -8.94 -0.48
N ASP A 132 -13.48 -9.44 -1.66
CA ASP A 132 -14.57 -10.40 -1.85
C ASP A 132 -14.35 -11.68 -1.01
N LYS A 133 -13.12 -12.18 -1.01
CA LYS A 133 -12.76 -13.38 -0.24
C LYS A 133 -12.86 -13.15 1.27
N VAL A 134 -12.44 -11.98 1.77
CA VAL A 134 -12.56 -11.63 3.19
C VAL A 134 -14.03 -11.52 3.60
N THR A 135 -14.86 -10.83 2.81
CA THR A 135 -16.30 -10.70 3.04
C THR A 135 -17.01 -12.06 3.03
N SER A 136 -16.73 -12.90 2.02
CA SER A 136 -17.28 -14.26 1.95
C SER A 136 -16.87 -15.12 3.16
N MET A 137 -15.61 -14.99 3.59
CA MET A 137 -15.10 -15.68 4.76
C MET A 137 -15.78 -15.22 6.05
N ALA A 138 -16.09 -13.92 6.17
CA ALA A 138 -16.83 -13.35 7.30
C ALA A 138 -18.23 -13.97 7.41
N HIS A 139 -19.02 -13.98 6.33
CA HIS A 139 -20.35 -14.60 6.33
C HIS A 139 -20.30 -16.10 6.61
N SER A 140 -19.31 -16.80 6.05
CA SER A 140 -19.10 -18.23 6.32
C SER A 140 -18.74 -18.52 7.78
N ALA A 141 -17.98 -17.63 8.43
CA ALA A 141 -17.65 -17.73 9.84
C ALA A 141 -18.88 -17.47 10.72
N ALA A 142 -19.65 -16.42 10.43
CA ALA A 142 -20.88 -16.09 11.14
C ALA A 142 -21.89 -17.24 11.11
N ALA A 143 -22.16 -17.81 9.93
CA ALA A 143 -23.07 -18.94 9.80
C ALA A 143 -22.60 -20.17 10.61
N ARG A 144 -21.29 -20.36 10.73
CA ARG A 144 -20.69 -21.48 11.46
C ARG A 144 -20.73 -21.27 12.97
N ALA A 145 -20.47 -20.03 13.43
CA ALA A 145 -20.61 -19.62 14.82
C ALA A 145 -22.04 -19.87 15.33
N VAL A 146 -23.05 -19.41 14.58
CA VAL A 146 -24.47 -19.62 14.92
C VAL A 146 -24.83 -21.10 15.00
N ARG A 147 -24.41 -21.90 14.01
CA ARG A 147 -24.68 -23.36 14.02
C ARG A 147 -24.04 -24.10 15.19
N GLN A 148 -22.90 -23.62 15.68
CA GLN A 148 -22.15 -24.26 16.75
C GLN A 148 -22.48 -23.69 18.14
N HIS A 149 -23.31 -22.64 18.20
CA HIS A 149 -23.55 -21.85 19.42
C HIS A 149 -22.24 -21.46 20.12
N GLY A 150 -21.28 -20.95 19.34
CA GLY A 150 -19.94 -20.64 19.82
C GLY A 150 -19.22 -19.60 18.99
N SER A 151 -17.89 -19.59 19.09
CA SER A 151 -17.01 -18.62 18.43
C SER A 151 -16.17 -19.23 17.32
N VAL A 152 -15.96 -18.48 16.23
CA VAL A 152 -15.06 -18.84 15.13
C VAL A 152 -14.01 -17.74 14.95
N ALA A 153 -12.73 -18.11 15.11
CA ALA A 153 -11.62 -17.23 14.82
C ALA A 153 -11.26 -17.26 13.32
N LEU A 154 -11.15 -16.09 12.71
CA LEU A 154 -10.67 -15.94 11.34
C LEU A 154 -9.13 -15.97 11.28
N PRO A 155 -8.52 -16.20 10.10
CA PRO A 155 -7.08 -16.05 9.92
C PRO A 155 -6.62 -14.62 10.26
N PRO A 156 -5.36 -14.42 10.69
CA PRO A 156 -4.77 -13.09 10.86
C PRO A 156 -4.86 -12.25 9.59
N MET A 157 -5.16 -10.97 9.74
CA MET A 157 -5.45 -10.06 8.61
C MET A 157 -5.16 -8.60 8.99
N SER A 158 -4.95 -7.74 8.00
CA SER A 158 -4.61 -6.32 8.20
C SER A 158 -5.75 -5.55 8.88
N ALA A 159 -5.46 -4.37 9.44
CA ALA A 159 -6.48 -3.53 10.05
C ALA A 159 -7.63 -3.20 9.09
N TYR A 160 -7.32 -2.97 7.81
CA TYR A 160 -8.30 -2.75 6.75
C TYR A 160 -9.19 -3.98 6.54
N GLU A 161 -8.60 -5.17 6.44
CA GLU A 161 -9.36 -6.42 6.27
C GLU A 161 -10.23 -6.72 7.49
N ARG A 162 -9.75 -6.46 8.71
CA ARG A 162 -10.56 -6.59 9.94
C ARG A 162 -11.76 -5.65 9.91
N ARG A 163 -11.55 -4.40 9.48
CA ARG A 163 -12.63 -3.43 9.28
C ARG A 163 -13.65 -3.94 8.25
N LEU A 164 -13.22 -4.55 7.15
CA LEU A 164 -14.13 -5.16 6.17
C LEU A 164 -15.01 -6.25 6.81
N VAL A 165 -14.43 -7.13 7.63
CA VAL A 165 -15.20 -8.16 8.36
C VAL A 165 -16.23 -7.53 9.28
N HIS A 166 -15.84 -6.52 10.07
CA HIS A 166 -16.76 -5.83 10.97
C HIS A 166 -17.91 -5.15 10.23
N ILE A 167 -17.63 -4.51 9.08
CA ILE A 167 -18.65 -3.88 8.24
C ILE A 167 -19.58 -4.94 7.63
N ALA A 168 -19.02 -6.02 7.07
CA ALA A 168 -19.79 -7.09 6.43
C ALA A 168 -20.77 -7.78 7.39
N LEU A 169 -20.45 -7.84 8.68
CA LEU A 169 -21.28 -8.49 9.70
C LEU A 169 -22.06 -7.50 10.57
N ARG A 170 -21.95 -6.18 10.34
CA ARG A 170 -22.55 -5.14 11.19
C ARG A 170 -24.05 -5.31 11.40
N ASP A 171 -24.78 -5.65 10.34
CA ASP A 171 -26.24 -5.73 10.36
C ASP A 171 -26.76 -7.14 10.70
N ASN A 172 -25.86 -8.08 11.03
CA ASN A 172 -26.24 -9.44 11.40
C ASN A 172 -26.48 -9.54 12.91
N ALA A 173 -27.76 -9.52 13.31
CA ALA A 173 -28.17 -9.57 14.72
C ALA A 173 -27.88 -10.90 15.45
N ALA A 174 -27.45 -11.96 14.75
CA ALA A 174 -27.17 -13.26 15.34
C ALA A 174 -25.71 -13.45 15.80
N VAL A 175 -24.83 -12.48 15.52
CA VAL A 175 -23.41 -12.56 15.85
C VAL A 175 -22.86 -11.23 16.33
N GLU A 176 -21.81 -11.30 17.14
CA GLU A 176 -20.94 -10.18 17.46
C GLU A 176 -19.53 -10.43 16.92
N THR A 177 -18.75 -9.35 16.79
CA THR A 177 -17.38 -9.42 16.26
C THR A 177 -16.44 -8.57 17.09
N HIS A 178 -15.25 -9.10 17.39
CA HIS A 178 -14.17 -8.34 18.01
C HIS A 178 -12.81 -8.78 17.47
N SER A 179 -11.82 -7.89 17.55
CA SER A 179 -10.45 -8.20 17.13
C SER A 179 -9.60 -8.65 18.32
N GLU A 180 -8.91 -9.78 18.20
CA GLU A 180 -8.01 -10.34 19.22
C GLU A 180 -6.58 -10.51 18.69
N GLY A 181 -5.61 -10.42 19.59
CA GLY A 181 -4.18 -10.55 19.30
C GLY A 181 -3.48 -9.22 18.99
N VAL A 182 -2.21 -9.32 18.61
CA VAL A 182 -1.34 -8.19 18.23
C VAL A 182 -0.89 -8.37 16.78
N ASP A 183 -0.76 -7.28 16.05
CA ASP A 183 -0.27 -7.33 14.67
C ASP A 183 1.16 -7.92 14.67
N PRO A 184 1.50 -8.85 13.76
CA PRO A 184 0.76 -9.26 12.55
C PRO A 184 -0.19 -10.46 12.73
N GLU A 185 -0.33 -11.00 13.93
CA GLU A 185 -1.18 -12.17 14.25
C GLU A 185 -2.62 -11.80 14.66
N ARG A 186 -2.92 -10.50 14.65
CA ARG A 186 -4.23 -9.97 15.01
C ARG A 186 -5.31 -10.44 14.03
N ARG A 187 -6.44 -10.87 14.57
CA ARG A 187 -7.54 -11.50 13.83
C ARG A 187 -8.89 -11.09 14.39
N VAL A 188 -9.95 -11.30 13.61
CA VAL A 188 -11.33 -11.12 14.07
C VAL A 188 -11.88 -12.45 14.58
N VAL A 189 -12.56 -12.42 15.71
CA VAL A 189 -13.36 -13.51 16.25
C VAL A 189 -14.83 -13.15 16.05
N VAL A 190 -15.59 -14.10 15.55
CA VAL A 190 -17.05 -13.99 15.36
C VAL A 190 -17.72 -14.90 16.37
N THR A 191 -18.56 -14.35 17.23
CA THR A 191 -19.24 -15.09 18.32
C THR A 191 -20.74 -15.07 18.08
N ALA A 192 -21.42 -16.22 18.22
CA ALA A 192 -22.88 -16.27 18.16
C ALA A 192 -23.52 -15.65 19.41
N LEU A 193 -24.62 -14.93 19.21
CA LEU A 193 -25.45 -14.36 20.27
C LEU A 193 -26.60 -15.31 20.66
#